data_AF-A4FGZ3-F1
#
_entry.id   AF-A4FGZ3-F1
#
_cell.length_a   1.000
_cell.length_b   1.000
_cell.length_c   1.000
_cell.angle_alpha   90.00
_cell.angle_beta   90.00
_cell.angle_gamma   90.00
#
_symmetry.space_group_name_H-M   'P 1'
#
loop_
_entity.id
_entity.type
_entity.pdbx_description
1 polymer ?
#
loop_
_entity_poly.entity_id
_entity_poly.type
_entity_poly.pdbx_seq_one_letter_code
_entity_poly.pdbx_strand_id
1 'polypeptide(L)' 'MCRSIKTLRPPYAEQVTETDIRAAALQYVRKVSGFRQPAAHNAAAFDRAVDEIERATAELLSTIEVRGAR' A
#
# COMPACT_ATOMS: atom_id res chain seq x y z
N MET A 1 10.82 0.30 -13.83
CA MET A 1 10.13 1.53 -13.40
C MET A 1 9.10 1.18 -12.34
N CYS A 2 9.35 1.57 -11.09
CA CYS A 2 8.36 1.44 -10.02
C CYS A 2 7.16 2.32 -10.39
N ARG A 3 5.94 1.77 -10.39
CA ARG A 3 4.74 2.60 -10.52
C ARG A 3 4.66 3.46 -9.25
N SER A 4 4.32 4.73 -9.38
CA SER A 4 4.11 5.60 -8.23
C SER A 4 3.03 5.01 -7.32
N ILE A 5 3.25 5.06 -6.00
CA ILE A 5 2.22 4.73 -5.02
C ILE A 5 1.15 5.83 -5.14
N LYS A 6 -0.10 5.45 -5.36
CA LYS A 6 -1.23 6.38 -5.51
C LYS A 6 -1.63 6.93 -4.14
N THR A 7 -2.08 8.18 -4.10
CA THR A 7 -2.76 8.73 -2.92
C THR A 7 -4.17 8.16 -2.83
N LEU A 8 -4.50 7.47 -1.73
CA LEU A 8 -5.79 6.80 -1.56
C LEU A 8 -6.82 7.64 -0.77
N ARG A 9 -6.43 8.66 -0.01
CA ARG A 9 -7.42 9.48 0.71
C ARG A 9 -8.19 10.42 -0.24
N PRO A 10 -9.42 10.82 0.09
CA PRO A 10 -10.12 11.91 -0.60
C PRO A 10 -9.32 13.23 -0.60
N PRO A 11 -9.46 14.08 -1.63
CA PRO A 11 -10.28 13.91 -2.85
C PRO A 11 -9.56 13.12 -3.96
N TYR A 12 -8.37 12.55 -3.70
CA TYR A 12 -7.54 11.94 -4.74
C TYR A 12 -8.06 10.59 -5.23
N ALA A 13 -8.77 9.85 -4.37
CA ALA A 13 -9.51 8.66 -4.73
C ALA A 13 -10.89 8.73 -4.05
N GLU A 14 -11.94 8.66 -4.86
CA GLU A 14 -13.33 8.69 -4.38
C GLU A 14 -13.76 7.33 -3.82
N GLN A 15 -13.25 6.25 -4.41
CA GLN A 15 -13.52 4.88 -4.01
C GLN A 15 -12.19 4.15 -3.84
N VAL A 16 -11.90 3.75 -2.60
CA VAL A 16 -10.73 2.92 -2.27
C VAL A 16 -11.22 1.53 -1.96
N THR A 17 -10.71 0.55 -2.68
CA THR A 17 -10.97 -0.87 -2.41
C THR A 17 -9.80 -1.50 -1.65
N GLU A 18 -10.03 -2.65 -1.03
CA GLU A 18 -8.96 -3.46 -0.43
C GLU A 18 -7.86 -3.79 -1.45
N THR A 19 -8.24 -3.99 -2.72
CA THR A 19 -7.28 -4.23 -3.82
C THR A 19 -6.36 -3.03 -4.04
N ASP A 20 -6.86 -1.80 -3.91
CA ASP A 20 -6.03 -0.59 -4.03
C ASP A 20 -5.03 -0.46 -2.88
N ILE A 21 -5.46 -0.81 -1.67
CA ILE A 21 -4.61 -0.80 -0.47
C ILE A 21 -3.52 -1.87 -0.61
N ARG A 22 -3.87 -3.10 -0.97
CA ARG A 22 -2.91 -4.18 -1.23
C ARG A 22 -1.93 -3.81 -2.35
N ALA A 23 -2.42 -3.18 -3.41
CA ALA A 23 -1.56 -2.71 -4.50
C ALA A 23 -0.57 -1.63 -4.03
N ALA A 24 -0.99 -0.69 -3.18
CA ALA A 24 -0.13 0.32 -2.59
C ALA A 24 0.94 -0.31 -1.67
N ALA A 25 0.54 -1.22 -0.80
CA ALA A 25 1.45 -1.97 0.08
C ALA A 25 2.50 -2.74 -0.74
N LEU A 26 2.08 -3.46 -1.78
CA LEU A 26 2.99 -4.16 -2.68
C LEU A 26 4.01 -3.22 -3.34
N GLN A 27 3.58 -2.06 -3.83
CA GLN A 27 4.51 -1.09 -4.43
C GLN A 27 5.49 -0.51 -3.40
N TYR A 28 5.04 -0.24 -2.18
CA TYR A 28 5.91 0.19 -1.08
C TYR A 28 6.99 -0.85 -0.80
N VAL A 29 6.61 -2.11 -0.58
CA VAL A 29 7.57 -3.18 -0.26
C VAL A 29 8.57 -3.37 -1.40
N ARG A 30 8.10 -3.37 -2.67
CA ARG A 30 9.00 -3.40 -3.84
C ARG A 30 10.00 -2.24 -3.84
N LYS A 31 9.53 -1.04 -3.54
CA LYS A 31 10.35 0.17 -3.55
C LYS A 31 11.41 0.15 -2.45
N VAL A 32 11.05 -0.27 -1.25
CA VAL A 32 11.94 -0.30 -0.08
C VAL A 32 12.92 -1.46 -0.16
N SER A 33 12.45 -2.66 -0.53
CA SER A 33 13.31 -3.85 -0.64
C SER A 33 14.21 -3.84 -1.89
N GLY A 34 13.87 -3.08 -2.93
CA GLY A 34 14.52 -3.14 -4.23
C GLY A 34 14.14 -4.37 -5.06
N PHE A 35 13.30 -5.28 -4.53
CA PHE A 35 12.85 -6.46 -5.25
C PHE A 35 11.63 -6.12 -6.11
N ARG A 36 11.73 -6.37 -7.41
CA ARG A 36 10.52 -6.42 -8.27
C ARG A 36 9.75 -7.72 -8.05
N GLN A 37 10.49 -8.81 -7.92
CA GLN A 37 10.02 -10.14 -7.59
C GLN A 37 11.05 -10.76 -6.64
N PRO A 38 10.68 -11.14 -5.41
CA PRO A 38 11.61 -11.74 -4.47
C PRO A 38 12.03 -13.14 -4.96
N ALA A 39 13.24 -13.56 -4.60
CA ALA A 39 13.65 -14.95 -4.74
C ALA A 39 12.85 -15.85 -3.78
N ALA A 40 12.77 -17.15 -4.06
CA ALA A 40 11.95 -18.09 -3.29
C ALA A 40 12.21 -18.06 -1.77
N HIS A 41 13.48 -17.92 -1.36
CA HIS A 41 13.85 -17.86 0.06
C HIS A 41 13.42 -16.56 0.76
N ASN A 42 13.17 -15.48 0.01
CA ASN A 42 12.70 -14.20 0.53
C ASN A 42 11.18 -14.00 0.35
N ALA A 43 10.50 -14.89 -0.37
CA ALA A 43 9.09 -14.75 -0.71
C ALA A 43 8.21 -14.60 0.54
N ALA A 44 8.38 -15.49 1.53
CA ALA A 44 7.61 -15.44 2.77
C ALA A 44 7.81 -14.13 3.56
N ALA A 45 9.05 -13.61 3.62
CA ALA A 45 9.33 -12.34 4.29
C ALA A 45 8.74 -11.14 3.53
N PHE A 46 8.81 -11.18 2.20
CA PHE A 46 8.24 -10.17 1.32
C PHE A 46 6.70 -10.13 1.43
N ASP A 47 6.04 -11.28 1.32
CA ASP A 47 4.59 -11.39 1.37
C ASP A 47 4.04 -10.97 2.73
N ARG A 48 4.70 -11.39 3.82
CA ARG A 48 4.34 -10.95 5.17
C ARG A 48 4.44 -9.44 5.33
N ALA A 49 5.48 -8.81 4.80
CA ALA A 49 5.62 -7.36 4.86
C ALA A 49 4.50 -6.65 4.08
N VAL A 50 4.09 -7.19 2.93
CA VAL A 50 2.96 -6.66 2.15
C VAL A 50 1.67 -6.72 2.97
N ASP A 51 1.37 -7.87 3.58
CA ASP A 51 0.16 -8.07 4.38
C ASP A 51 0.13 -7.14 5.62
N GLU A 52 1.26 -6.99 6.32
CA GLU A 52 1.35 -6.09 7.48
C GLU A 52 1.14 -4.62 7.11
N ILE A 53 1.70 -4.18 5.98
CA ILE A 53 1.53 -2.81 5.49
C ILE A 53 0.11 -2.57 4.96
N GLU A 54 -0.49 -3.55 4.29
CA GLU A 54 -1.89 -3.49 3.86
C GLU A 54 -2.82 -3.23 5.04
N ARG A 55 -2.68 -4.05 6.11
CA ARG A 55 -3.48 -3.90 7.32
C ARG A 55 -3.29 -2.53 7.98
N ALA A 56 -2.03 -2.11 8.16
CA ALA A 56 -1.73 -0.81 8.76
C ALA A 56 -2.27 0.36 7.93
N THR A 57 -2.24 0.23 6.60
CA THR A 57 -2.76 1.26 5.68
C THR A 57 -4.29 1.31 5.72
N ALA A 58 -4.96 0.16 5.79
CA ALA A 58 -6.42 0.10 5.94
C ALA A 58 -6.88 0.77 7.24
N GLU A 59 -6.21 0.47 8.36
CA GLU A 59 -6.47 1.11 9.65
C GLU A 59 -6.24 2.63 9.59
N LEU A 60 -5.14 3.07 8.99
CA LEU A 60 -4.86 4.49 8.76
C LEU A 60 -5.99 5.15 7.98
N LEU A 61 -6.37 4.61 6.82
CA LEU A 61 -7.41 5.20 5.97
C LEU A 61 -8.78 5.26 6.66
N SER A 62 -9.06 4.32 7.57
CA SER A 62 -10.29 4.32 8.37
C SER A 62 -10.29 5.35 9.51
N THR A 63 -9.12 5.82 9.95
CA THR A 63 -8.98 6.67 11.15
C THR A 63 -8.58 8.11 10.83
N ILE A 64 -7.96 8.38 9.68
CA ILE A 64 -7.52 9.74 9.34
C ILE A 64 -8.70 10.68 9.09
N GLU A 65 -8.66 11.85 9.73
CA GLU A 65 -9.56 12.96 9.43
C GLU A 65 -8.97 13.85 8.33
N VAL A 66 -9.67 13.96 7.19
CA VAL A 66 -9.28 14.91 6.13
C VAL A 66 -9.99 16.25 6.36
N ARG A 67 -9.31 17.19 7.01
CA ARG A 67 -9.83 18.56 7.20
C ARG A 67 -9.61 19.39 5.93
N GLY A 68 -10.67 20.03 5.43
CA GLY A 68 -10.59 20.97 4.31
C GLY A 68 -11.02 20.43 2.94
N ALA A 69 -11.66 19.27 2.87
CA ALA A 69 -12.49 18.93 1.71
C ALA A 69 -13.78 19.76 1.77
N ARG A 70 -13.73 20.99 1.25
CA ARG A 70 -14.87 21.89 1.14
C ARG A 70 -15.02 22.33 -0.30
#